data_AF-A0A382P1H6-F1
#
_entry.id   AF-A0A382P1H6-F1
#
_cell.length_a   1.000
_cell.length_b   1.000
_cell.length_c   1.000
_cell.angle_alpha   90.00
_cell.angle_beta   90.00
_cell.angle_gamma   90.00
#
_symmetry.space_group_name_H-M   'P 1'
#
loop_
_entity.id
_entity.type
_entity.pdbx_description
1 polymer ?
#
loop_
_entity_poly.entity_id
_entity_poly.type
_entity_poly.pdbx_seq_one_letter_code
_entity_poly.pdbx_strand_id
1 'polypeptide(L)'
;MGYSVSVFLKYSLSIVSLLYPIKMLATDVYGPKPFNQIIESTFTKTWSPSPIGSIQNREHVLLIDAETMSKCLTVDSSDPYLLGVGDVSTLSGGLGTYGNVMRSIFQILDLNTAVLSTESLTNTYTFHPWLASYHAIDADTVASSESAGSIVIRDKNSFYMLEQSTVAFLVFTMTGTPSSTTIQATSRYVYNTELDSAVYELDTNWSANQWLKMNDSSIELTAIESEATEFMLADANDLIDVSVPAESDFNPQGTDWQTNSFAAYPETVWDYDDSELNSDLF
;
A
#
# COMPACT_ATOMS: atom_id res chain seq x y z
N MET A 1 7.74 9.69 77.50
CA MET A 1 7.14 9.78 76.15
C MET A 1 7.18 8.39 75.55
N GLY A 2 6.11 7.61 75.70
CA GLY A 2 6.01 6.27 75.13
C GLY A 2 5.20 6.35 73.83
N TYR A 3 5.85 6.18 72.69
CA TYR A 3 5.10 5.96 71.46
C TYR A 3 4.47 4.56 71.53
N SER A 4 3.14 4.50 71.47
CA SER A 4 2.40 3.24 71.43
C SER A 4 2.89 2.41 70.24
N VAL A 5 3.22 1.15 70.47
CA VAL A 5 3.61 0.18 69.44
C VAL A 5 2.59 0.13 68.29
N SER A 6 1.33 0.45 68.56
CA SER A 6 0.27 0.53 67.54
C SER A 6 0.46 1.66 66.51
N VAL A 7 1.14 2.74 66.88
CA VAL A 7 1.40 3.89 66.00
C VAL A 7 2.55 3.55 65.04
N PHE A 8 3.62 2.93 65.54
CA PHE A 8 4.72 2.45 64.71
C PHE A 8 4.26 1.39 63.70
N LEU A 9 3.39 0.46 64.14
CA LEU A 9 2.86 -0.59 63.26
C LEU A 9 1.98 -0.04 62.12
N LYS A 10 1.19 1.01 62.40
CA LYS A 10 0.36 1.70 61.39
C LYS A 10 1.22 2.40 60.33
N TYR A 11 2.26 3.11 60.75
CA TYR A 11 3.16 3.78 59.80
C TYR A 11 4.02 2.78 59.01
N SER A 12 4.46 1.67 59.61
CA SER A 12 5.21 0.64 58.90
C SER A 12 4.38 -0.09 57.84
N LEU A 13 3.09 -0.36 58.08
CA LEU A 13 2.23 -0.99 57.06
C LEU A 13 1.97 -0.05 55.88
N SER A 14 1.76 1.24 56.13
CA SER A 14 1.57 2.24 55.07
C SER A 14 2.83 2.46 54.22
N ILE A 15 4.02 2.35 54.82
CA ILE A 15 5.29 2.45 54.08
C ILE A 15 5.55 1.19 53.25
N VAL A 16 5.20 0.00 53.75
CA VAL A 16 5.33 -1.25 52.97
C VAL A 16 4.37 -1.28 51.77
N SER A 17 3.17 -0.68 51.87
CA SER A 17 2.28 -0.53 50.71
C SER A 17 2.74 0.51 49.69
N LEU A 18 3.59 1.47 50.08
CA LEU A 18 4.20 2.46 49.18
C LEU A 18 5.46 1.94 48.47
N LEU A 19 6.15 0.94 49.06
CA LEU A 19 7.37 0.35 48.55
C LEU A 19 7.13 -0.91 47.70
N TYR A 20 5.93 -1.46 47.71
CA TYR A 20 5.52 -2.42 46.69
C TYR A 20 5.08 -1.62 45.46
N PRO A 21 5.87 -1.59 44.37
CA PRO A 21 5.27 -1.24 43.09
C PRO A 21 4.18 -2.29 42.88
N ILE A 22 2.92 -1.84 42.97
CA ILE A 22 1.83 -2.54 42.30
C ILE A 22 2.31 -2.56 40.87
N LYS A 23 2.88 -3.70 40.45
CA LYS A 23 2.95 -4.04 39.05
C LYS A 23 1.50 -3.99 38.65
N MET A 24 1.06 -2.85 38.11
CA MET A 24 -0.09 -2.83 37.25
C MET A 24 0.28 -3.85 36.20
N LEU A 25 -0.22 -5.07 36.38
CA LEU A 25 -0.44 -5.97 35.28
C LEU A 25 -1.16 -5.06 34.30
N ALA A 26 -0.46 -4.67 33.24
CA ALA A 26 -1.13 -4.07 32.11
C ALA A 26 -2.30 -5.01 31.88
N THR A 27 -3.51 -4.54 32.16
CA THR A 27 -4.70 -5.19 31.69
C THR A 27 -4.43 -5.35 30.21
N ASP A 28 -4.18 -6.59 29.80
CA ASP A 28 -4.14 -6.97 28.40
C ASP A 28 -5.58 -6.77 27.94
N VAL A 29 -5.89 -5.50 27.67
CA VAL A 29 -7.10 -5.13 26.96
C VAL A 29 -6.93 -5.92 25.68
N TYR A 30 -7.83 -6.89 25.44
CA TYR A 30 -7.90 -7.73 24.24
C TYR A 30 -8.21 -6.86 22.98
N GLY A 31 -7.51 -5.74 22.84
CA GLY A 31 -7.51 -4.90 21.67
C GLY A 31 -6.60 -5.52 20.61
N PRO A 32 -6.82 -5.15 19.34
CA PRO A 32 -5.94 -5.58 18.28
C PRO A 32 -4.51 -5.11 18.56
N LYS A 33 -3.52 -5.95 18.22
CA LYS A 33 -2.11 -5.56 18.29
C LYS A 33 -1.89 -4.29 17.45
N PRO A 34 -0.98 -3.39 17.86
CA PRO A 34 -0.51 -2.30 17.01
C PRO A 34 -0.01 -2.82 15.65
N PHE A 35 -0.20 -2.03 14.58
CA PHE A 35 0.09 -2.46 13.22
C PHE A 35 1.54 -2.93 13.00
N ASN A 36 2.52 -2.27 13.60
CA ASN A 36 3.92 -2.70 13.56
C ASN A 36 4.13 -4.10 14.16
N GLN A 37 3.41 -4.45 15.23
CA GLN A 37 3.44 -5.79 15.82
C GLN A 37 2.66 -6.82 15.00
N ILE A 38 1.63 -6.39 14.26
CA ILE A 38 0.91 -7.25 13.31
C ILE A 38 1.84 -7.64 12.17
N ILE A 39 2.54 -6.68 11.57
CA ILE A 39 3.52 -6.92 10.50
C ILE A 39 4.59 -7.94 10.93
N GLU A 40 5.03 -7.91 12.17
CA GLU A 40 6.02 -8.86 12.70
C GLU A 40 5.44 -10.22 13.12
N SER A 41 4.11 -10.34 13.20
CA SER A 41 3.47 -11.59 13.60
C SER A 41 3.59 -12.66 12.52
N THR A 42 3.75 -13.92 12.95
CA THR A 42 3.85 -15.07 12.05
C THR A 42 2.59 -15.21 11.20
N PHE A 43 2.80 -15.38 9.89
CA PHE A 43 1.76 -15.71 8.94
C PHE A 43 1.72 -17.23 8.76
N THR A 44 0.62 -17.86 9.16
CA THR A 44 0.51 -19.33 9.23
C THR A 44 -0.29 -19.95 8.09
N LYS A 45 -0.85 -19.15 7.19
CA LYS A 45 -1.65 -19.65 6.07
C LYS A 45 -0.72 -20.19 4.99
N THR A 46 -1.08 -21.33 4.43
CA THR A 46 -0.41 -21.88 3.25
C THR A 46 -1.10 -21.37 2.01
N TRP A 47 -0.32 -21.01 1.00
CA TRP A 47 -0.82 -20.47 -0.26
C TRP A 47 -0.05 -21.10 -1.41
N SER A 48 -0.72 -21.33 -2.53
CA SER A 48 -0.07 -21.79 -3.75
C SER A 48 -0.25 -20.72 -4.82
N PRO A 49 0.82 -20.23 -5.45
CA PRO A 49 0.70 -19.30 -6.56
C PRO A 49 -0.20 -19.86 -7.66
N SER A 50 -1.18 -19.07 -8.07
CA SER A 50 -1.99 -19.31 -9.25
C SER A 50 -2.15 -18.02 -10.03
N PRO A 51 -1.98 -18.03 -11.37
CA PRO A 51 -2.10 -16.82 -12.17
C PRO A 51 -3.53 -16.27 -12.12
N ILE A 52 -3.67 -14.95 -12.17
CA ILE A 52 -4.97 -14.30 -12.36
C ILE A 52 -5.58 -14.68 -13.72
N GLY A 53 -6.91 -14.61 -13.84
CA GLY A 53 -7.60 -15.02 -15.08
C GLY A 53 -7.32 -14.13 -16.31
N SER A 54 -6.98 -12.86 -16.09
CA SER A 54 -6.71 -11.86 -17.12
C SER A 54 -5.90 -10.70 -16.54
N ILE A 55 -5.06 -10.08 -17.36
CA ILE A 55 -4.38 -8.82 -17.05
C ILE A 55 -5.43 -7.71 -17.11
N GLN A 56 -5.73 -7.12 -15.96
CA GLN A 56 -6.72 -6.06 -15.78
C GLN A 56 -6.50 -5.38 -14.42
N ASN A 57 -7.37 -4.43 -14.07
CA ASN A 57 -7.38 -3.84 -12.72
C ASN A 57 -7.53 -4.91 -11.64
N ARG A 58 -6.64 -4.91 -10.66
CA ARG A 58 -6.61 -5.87 -9.55
C ARG A 58 -6.12 -5.20 -8.26
N GLU A 59 -6.76 -5.52 -7.15
CA GLU A 59 -6.37 -4.99 -5.84
C GLU A 59 -5.20 -5.78 -5.20
N HIS A 60 -5.15 -7.09 -5.43
CA HIS A 60 -4.20 -7.96 -4.74
C HIS A 60 -3.50 -8.88 -5.74
N VAL A 61 -2.28 -8.54 -6.14
CA VAL A 61 -1.44 -9.32 -7.06
C VAL A 61 -0.02 -9.43 -6.54
N LEU A 62 0.59 -10.61 -6.68
CA LEU A 62 2.04 -10.78 -6.56
C LEU A 62 2.65 -10.90 -7.95
N LEU A 63 3.80 -10.27 -8.15
CA LEU A 63 4.60 -10.43 -9.36
C LEU A 63 5.72 -11.42 -9.05
N ILE A 64 5.61 -12.64 -9.57
CA ILE A 64 6.54 -13.75 -9.32
C ILE A 64 7.40 -13.97 -10.55
N ASP A 65 8.68 -14.28 -10.38
CA ASP A 65 9.50 -14.77 -11.50
C ASP A 65 8.89 -16.06 -12.08
N ALA A 66 8.43 -16.00 -13.33
CA ALA A 66 7.72 -17.10 -13.99
C ALA A 66 8.63 -18.30 -14.30
N GLU A 67 9.94 -18.08 -14.42
CA GLU A 67 10.89 -19.15 -14.76
C GLU A 67 11.11 -20.07 -13.55
N THR A 68 11.50 -19.51 -12.41
CA THR A 68 11.85 -20.32 -11.22
C THR A 68 10.71 -20.48 -10.24
N MET A 69 9.70 -19.58 -10.29
CA MET A 69 8.60 -19.52 -9.32
C MET A 69 9.07 -19.38 -7.86
N SER A 70 10.32 -18.96 -7.66
CA SER A 70 10.97 -18.95 -6.34
C SER A 70 11.07 -17.55 -5.73
N LYS A 71 11.09 -16.52 -6.58
CA LYS A 71 11.26 -15.12 -6.21
C LYS A 71 10.06 -14.28 -6.62
N CYS A 72 9.80 -13.22 -5.87
CA CYS A 72 8.72 -12.27 -6.14
C CYS A 72 9.14 -10.83 -5.87
N LEU A 73 8.44 -9.89 -6.51
CA LEU A 73 8.57 -8.47 -6.23
C LEU A 73 8.10 -8.16 -4.80
N THR A 74 8.83 -7.30 -4.10
CA THR A 74 8.43 -6.84 -2.77
C THR A 74 8.90 -5.41 -2.52
N VAL A 75 8.24 -4.70 -1.61
CA VAL A 75 8.78 -3.48 -1.01
C VAL A 75 9.92 -3.87 -0.07
N ASP A 76 11.03 -3.14 -0.09
CA ASP A 76 12.15 -3.43 0.80
C ASP A 76 11.72 -3.29 2.28
N SER A 77 12.18 -4.24 3.11
CA SER A 77 11.82 -4.24 4.53
C SER A 77 12.48 -3.13 5.35
N SER A 78 13.60 -2.60 4.86
CA SER A 78 14.39 -1.54 5.48
C SER A 78 13.98 -0.14 5.03
N ASP A 79 13.44 -0.02 3.80
CA ASP A 79 13.02 1.26 3.23
C ASP A 79 11.76 1.09 2.35
N PRO A 80 10.61 1.71 2.73
CA PRO A 80 9.38 1.62 1.96
C PRO A 80 9.44 2.32 0.59
N TYR A 81 10.48 3.11 0.32
CA TYR A 81 10.70 3.79 -0.95
C TYR A 81 11.51 2.96 -1.96
N LEU A 82 11.95 1.76 -1.58
CA LEU A 82 12.74 0.87 -2.43
C LEU A 82 11.97 -0.41 -2.78
N LEU A 83 12.23 -0.93 -3.97
CA LEU A 83 11.83 -2.29 -4.35
C LEU A 83 12.95 -3.27 -4.06
N GLY A 84 12.55 -4.49 -3.71
CA GLY A 84 13.43 -5.61 -3.51
C GLY A 84 12.84 -6.91 -4.05
N VAL A 85 13.51 -8.01 -3.69
CA VAL A 85 13.16 -9.36 -4.12
C VAL A 85 12.88 -10.22 -2.88
N GLY A 86 11.68 -10.79 -2.82
CA GLY A 86 11.24 -11.68 -1.75
C GLY A 86 11.21 -13.15 -2.16
N ASP A 87 11.32 -14.06 -1.19
CA ASP A 87 11.21 -15.50 -1.42
C ASP A 87 9.74 -15.96 -1.37
N VAL A 88 9.26 -16.59 -2.44
CA VAL A 88 7.88 -17.11 -2.53
C VAL A 88 7.61 -18.17 -1.47
N SER A 89 8.62 -18.96 -1.09
CA SER A 89 8.52 -19.99 -0.04
C SER A 89 8.13 -19.41 1.33
N THR A 90 8.49 -18.15 1.59
CA THR A 90 8.11 -17.42 2.81
C THR A 90 6.60 -17.19 2.88
N LEU A 91 5.95 -17.07 1.72
CA LEU A 91 4.52 -16.78 1.57
C LEU A 91 3.71 -18.07 1.41
N SER A 92 4.22 -19.03 0.64
CA SER A 92 3.50 -20.27 0.34
C SER A 92 3.54 -21.30 1.48
N GLY A 93 4.64 -21.32 2.24
CA GLY A 93 4.87 -22.29 3.31
C GLY A 93 4.29 -21.92 4.68
N GLY A 94 3.72 -20.72 4.86
CA GLY A 94 3.26 -20.24 6.17
C GLY A 94 4.39 -20.07 7.19
N LEU A 95 5.61 -19.74 6.70
CA LEU A 95 6.80 -19.54 7.53
C LEU A 95 7.21 -18.06 7.63
N GLY A 96 6.55 -17.20 6.87
CA GLY A 96 6.79 -15.76 6.87
C GLY A 96 6.06 -15.00 7.97
N THR A 97 6.08 -13.68 7.82
CA THR A 97 5.32 -12.73 8.63
C THR A 97 4.23 -12.10 7.78
N TYR A 98 3.22 -11.48 8.42
CA TYR A 98 2.27 -10.63 7.69
C TYR A 98 3.02 -9.55 6.92
N GLY A 99 4.09 -8.99 7.48
CA GLY A 99 4.93 -8.02 6.79
C GLY A 99 5.56 -8.51 5.50
N ASN A 100 5.86 -9.80 5.36
CA ASN A 100 6.33 -10.35 4.09
C ASN A 100 5.20 -10.38 3.07
N VAL A 101 4.01 -10.83 3.49
CA VAL A 101 2.81 -10.86 2.64
C VAL A 101 2.46 -9.46 2.16
N MET A 102 2.29 -8.50 3.08
CA MET A 102 1.80 -7.17 2.74
C MET A 102 2.77 -6.38 1.83
N ARG A 103 4.08 -6.56 1.99
CA ARG A 103 5.10 -5.91 1.14
C ARG A 103 5.18 -6.51 -0.26
N SER A 104 4.78 -7.77 -0.44
CA SER A 104 4.82 -8.46 -1.73
C SER A 104 3.56 -8.28 -2.58
N ILE A 105 2.52 -7.66 -2.03
CA ILE A 105 1.24 -7.44 -2.73
C ILE A 105 1.21 -6.04 -3.34
N PHE A 106 0.81 -5.99 -4.60
CA PHE A 106 0.65 -4.77 -5.37
C PHE A 106 -0.78 -4.67 -5.93
N GLN A 107 -1.25 -3.44 -6.03
CA GLN A 107 -2.42 -3.07 -6.83
C GLN A 107 -1.97 -2.78 -8.25
N ILE A 108 -2.68 -3.33 -9.22
CA ILE A 108 -2.52 -3.06 -10.65
C ILE A 108 -3.70 -2.21 -11.08
N LEU A 109 -3.45 -0.98 -11.51
CA LEU A 109 -4.50 -0.03 -11.87
C LEU A 109 -4.22 0.58 -13.24
N ASP A 110 -5.19 0.47 -14.15
CA ASP A 110 -5.16 1.11 -15.46
C ASP A 110 -5.07 2.62 -15.28
N LEU A 111 -4.27 3.28 -16.12
CA LEU A 111 -4.02 4.71 -16.08
C LEU A 111 -5.31 5.53 -16.03
N ASN A 112 -6.34 5.14 -16.78
CA ASN A 112 -7.60 5.88 -16.86
C ASN A 112 -8.55 5.57 -15.69
N THR A 113 -8.20 4.69 -14.76
CA THR A 113 -9.02 4.42 -13.57
C THR A 113 -9.15 5.65 -12.66
N ALA A 114 -8.13 6.54 -12.66
CA ALA A 114 -8.15 7.79 -11.91
C ALA A 114 -9.02 8.88 -12.56
N VAL A 115 -9.31 8.76 -13.85
CA VAL A 115 -10.15 9.69 -14.61
C VAL A 115 -11.54 9.08 -14.67
N LEU A 116 -12.41 9.52 -13.75
CA LEU A 116 -13.82 9.12 -13.61
C LEU A 116 -14.49 8.64 -14.92
N SER A 117 -15.01 7.41 -14.91
CA SER A 117 -15.97 6.66 -15.78
C SER A 117 -16.21 6.99 -17.28
N THR A 118 -15.74 8.08 -17.85
CA THR A 118 -16.04 8.48 -19.24
C THR A 118 -14.95 8.06 -20.22
N GLU A 119 -13.72 7.87 -19.75
CA GLU A 119 -12.61 7.41 -20.56
C GLU A 119 -12.55 5.89 -20.59
N SER A 120 -12.23 5.33 -21.77
CA SER A 120 -12.00 3.89 -21.90
C SER A 120 -10.69 3.49 -21.23
N LEU A 121 -10.61 2.26 -20.73
CA LEU A 121 -9.36 1.70 -20.21
C LEU A 121 -8.29 1.68 -21.31
N THR A 122 -7.06 1.99 -20.94
CA THR A 122 -5.91 2.11 -21.85
C THR A 122 -5.19 0.79 -22.10
N ASN A 123 -5.40 -0.20 -21.22
CA ASN A 123 -4.56 -1.39 -21.07
C ASN A 123 -3.09 -1.04 -20.75
N THR A 124 -2.89 0.10 -20.09
CA THR A 124 -1.60 0.50 -19.53
C THR A 124 -1.79 0.76 -18.05
N TYR A 125 -0.84 0.30 -17.23
CA TYR A 125 -1.06 0.10 -15.82
C TYR A 125 -0.03 0.82 -14.95
N THR A 126 -0.44 1.16 -13.75
CA THR A 126 0.41 1.66 -12.67
C THR A 126 0.41 0.63 -11.54
N PHE A 127 1.56 0.44 -10.90
CA PHE A 127 1.71 -0.50 -9.79
C PHE A 127 1.88 0.25 -8.49
N HIS A 128 1.04 -0.09 -7.51
CA HIS A 128 1.01 0.58 -6.21
C HIS A 128 1.23 -0.46 -5.12
N PRO A 129 2.20 -0.26 -4.21
CA PRO A 129 2.36 -1.17 -3.09
C PRO A 129 1.12 -1.19 -2.22
N TRP A 130 0.69 -2.37 -1.76
CA TRP A 130 -0.52 -2.47 -0.93
C TRP A 130 -0.38 -1.74 0.42
N LEU A 131 0.82 -1.74 1.00
CA LEU A 131 1.13 -0.98 2.21
C LEU A 131 1.18 0.54 2.03
N ALA A 132 1.18 1.03 0.80
CA ALA A 132 1.31 2.44 0.48
C ALA A 132 0.54 2.77 -0.81
N SER A 133 -0.79 2.70 -0.76
CA SER A 133 -1.67 2.86 -1.94
C SER A 133 -1.61 4.23 -2.62
N TYR A 134 -1.11 5.26 -1.93
CA TYR A 134 -0.84 6.58 -2.52
C TYR A 134 0.49 6.64 -3.27
N HIS A 135 1.30 5.60 -3.20
CA HIS A 135 2.61 5.52 -3.82
C HIS A 135 2.57 4.64 -5.06
N ALA A 136 3.44 4.92 -6.03
CA ALA A 136 3.60 4.09 -7.21
C ALA A 136 5.07 3.90 -7.55
N ILE A 137 5.33 2.88 -8.36
CA ILE A 137 6.67 2.60 -8.89
C ILE A 137 7.10 3.71 -9.85
N ASP A 138 8.34 4.20 -9.68
CA ASP A 138 9.00 5.18 -10.54
C ASP A 138 10.46 4.79 -10.84
N ALA A 139 11.08 5.40 -11.83
CA ALA A 139 12.53 5.35 -12.01
C ALA A 139 13.23 6.38 -11.10
N ASP A 140 14.36 5.99 -10.49
CA ASP A 140 15.14 6.92 -9.66
C ASP A 140 15.78 8.02 -10.52
N THR A 141 16.32 7.63 -11.66
CA THR A 141 16.93 8.53 -12.64
C THR A 141 16.16 8.48 -13.95
N VAL A 142 15.90 9.65 -14.54
CA VAL A 142 15.37 9.75 -15.89
C VAL A 142 16.44 9.23 -16.86
N ALA A 143 16.29 7.98 -17.27
CA ALA A 143 17.24 7.34 -18.14
C ALA A 143 17.12 7.90 -19.57
N SER A 144 17.88 8.96 -19.86
CA SER A 144 18.32 9.28 -21.22
C SER A 144 19.50 8.38 -21.65
N SER A 145 19.99 7.52 -20.75
CA SER A 145 21.14 6.64 -20.95
C SER A 145 20.74 5.18 -21.20
N GLU A 146 21.57 4.50 -21.99
CA GLU A 146 21.50 3.08 -22.38
C GLU A 146 21.62 2.07 -21.22
N SER A 147 21.52 2.51 -19.97
CA SER A 147 21.63 1.68 -18.77
C SER A 147 20.47 1.93 -17.82
N ALA A 148 19.78 0.82 -17.55
CA ALA A 148 19.07 0.47 -16.34
C ALA A 148 19.15 1.47 -15.19
N GLY A 149 18.14 2.35 -15.06
CA GLY A 149 17.95 3.09 -13.82
C GLY A 149 17.54 2.15 -12.69
N SER A 150 17.91 2.50 -11.45
CA SER A 150 17.31 1.87 -10.29
C SER A 150 15.83 2.26 -10.20
N ILE A 151 15.01 1.37 -9.64
CA ILE A 151 13.59 1.59 -9.46
C ILE A 151 13.32 2.00 -8.01
N VAL A 152 12.43 2.95 -7.83
CA VAL A 152 12.00 3.48 -6.53
C VAL A 152 10.48 3.49 -6.44
N ILE A 153 9.97 3.72 -5.24
CA ILE A 153 8.56 3.92 -4.95
C ILE A 153 8.42 5.38 -4.51
N ARG A 154 7.52 6.14 -5.14
CA ARG A 154 7.30 7.56 -4.83
C ARG A 154 5.88 7.80 -4.39
N ASP A 155 5.69 8.71 -3.43
CA ASP A 155 4.35 9.22 -3.13
C ASP A 155 3.87 10.05 -4.31
N LYS A 156 2.66 9.76 -4.78
CA LYS A 156 2.09 10.48 -5.92
C LYS A 156 0.74 11.13 -5.63
N ASN A 157 0.14 10.87 -4.47
CA ASN A 157 -1.25 11.27 -4.24
C ASN A 157 -1.54 11.63 -2.77
N SER A 158 -0.61 11.40 -1.84
CA SER A 158 -0.88 11.79 -0.46
C SER A 158 -0.82 13.32 -0.29
N PHE A 159 -1.35 13.79 0.84
CA PHE A 159 -1.27 15.20 1.22
C PHE A 159 0.17 15.72 1.29
N TYR A 160 1.14 14.85 1.60
CA TYR A 160 2.55 15.19 1.79
C TYR A 160 3.41 14.97 0.54
N MET A 161 2.80 14.65 -0.62
CA MET A 161 3.57 14.31 -1.83
C MET A 161 4.50 15.44 -2.30
N LEU A 162 4.27 16.70 -1.90
CA LEU A 162 5.13 17.82 -2.27
C LEU A 162 6.36 18.00 -1.36
N GLU A 163 6.52 17.19 -0.32
CA GLU A 163 7.71 17.20 0.54
C GLU A 163 8.90 16.49 -0.12
N GLN A 164 8.66 15.64 -1.12
CA GLN A 164 9.70 15.00 -1.93
C GLN A 164 10.10 15.87 -3.12
N SER A 165 11.36 15.76 -3.55
CA SER A 165 11.92 16.55 -4.66
C SER A 165 11.36 16.18 -6.03
N THR A 166 10.75 15.00 -6.17
CA THR A 166 10.26 14.48 -7.43
C THR A 166 9.00 13.71 -7.17
N VAL A 167 7.91 14.12 -7.80
CA VAL A 167 6.61 13.42 -7.76
C VAL A 167 6.35 12.90 -9.15
N ALA A 168 6.45 11.58 -9.31
CA ALA A 168 6.37 10.93 -10.61
C ALA A 168 5.99 9.46 -10.45
N PHE A 169 5.57 8.84 -11.54
CA PHE A 169 5.30 7.41 -11.60
C PHE A 169 5.48 6.86 -13.03
N LEU A 170 5.78 5.57 -13.10
CA LEU A 170 5.84 4.82 -14.35
C LEU A 170 4.50 4.19 -14.70
N VAL A 171 4.28 4.09 -16.00
CA VAL A 171 3.16 3.40 -16.62
C VAL A 171 3.71 2.24 -17.43
N PHE A 172 3.07 1.08 -17.28
CA PHE A 172 3.55 -0.18 -17.79
C PHE A 172 2.58 -0.80 -18.79
N THR A 173 3.14 -1.42 -19.82
CA THR A 173 2.44 -2.34 -20.72
C THR A 173 2.93 -3.75 -20.46
N MET A 174 2.00 -4.70 -20.41
CA MET A 174 2.28 -6.11 -20.15
C MET A 174 2.01 -6.93 -21.41
N THR A 175 3.02 -7.66 -21.87
CA THR A 175 2.93 -8.50 -23.09
C THR A 175 3.02 -9.97 -22.72
N GLY A 176 2.09 -10.79 -23.20
CA GLY A 176 2.04 -12.23 -22.89
C GLY A 176 0.75 -12.65 -22.20
N THR A 177 0.88 -13.51 -21.18
CA THR A 177 -0.25 -14.08 -20.44
C THR A 177 -0.08 -13.81 -18.94
N PRO A 178 -1.15 -13.87 -18.11
CA PRO A 178 -1.00 -13.77 -16.66
C PRO A 178 -0.01 -14.76 -16.02
N SER A 179 0.25 -15.90 -16.66
CA SER A 179 1.21 -16.91 -16.19
C SER A 179 2.67 -16.63 -16.57
N SER A 180 2.90 -15.82 -17.60
CA SER A 180 4.22 -15.39 -18.06
C SER A 180 4.02 -14.15 -18.94
N THR A 181 4.43 -13.00 -18.43
CA THR A 181 4.34 -11.71 -19.10
C THR A 181 5.61 -10.89 -18.88
N THR A 182 6.07 -10.21 -19.93
CA THR A 182 7.10 -9.18 -19.81
C THR A 182 6.45 -7.83 -19.51
N ILE A 183 7.09 -7.05 -18.65
CA ILE A 183 6.54 -5.78 -18.18
C ILE A 183 7.43 -4.64 -18.67
N GLN A 184 6.90 -3.83 -19.59
CA GLN A 184 7.60 -2.71 -20.21
C GLN A 184 7.14 -1.39 -19.59
N ALA A 185 8.06 -0.54 -19.15
CA ALA A 185 7.81 0.83 -18.71
C ALA A 185 7.68 1.76 -19.92
N THR A 186 6.45 1.97 -20.39
CA THR A 186 6.17 2.66 -21.66
C THR A 186 6.10 4.17 -21.54
N SER A 187 5.75 4.69 -20.38
CA SER A 187 5.74 6.13 -20.13
C SER A 187 6.00 6.45 -18.67
N ARG A 188 6.36 7.70 -18.42
CA ARG A 188 6.54 8.27 -17.10
C ARG A 188 5.77 9.59 -17.02
N TYR A 189 5.06 9.81 -15.93
CA TYR A 189 4.37 11.05 -15.66
C TYR A 189 5.05 11.78 -14.50
N VAL A 190 5.21 13.09 -14.64
CA VAL A 190 5.83 13.96 -13.62
C VAL A 190 4.82 15.02 -13.22
N TYR A 191 4.72 15.30 -11.93
CA TYR A 191 3.83 16.32 -11.41
C TYR A 191 4.44 17.71 -11.64
N ASN A 192 3.72 18.54 -12.40
CA ASN A 192 4.14 19.90 -12.69
C ASN A 192 3.50 20.87 -11.68
N THR A 193 4.30 21.34 -10.73
CA THR A 193 3.89 22.32 -9.70
C THR A 193 3.97 23.77 -10.19
N GLU A 194 4.52 24.03 -11.38
CA GLU A 194 4.66 25.38 -11.93
C GLU A 194 3.37 25.90 -12.59
N LEU A 195 2.39 25.02 -12.82
CA LEU A 195 1.08 25.37 -13.37
C LEU A 195 0.10 25.78 -12.27
N ASP A 196 -0.75 26.77 -12.56
CA ASP A 196 -1.83 27.22 -11.66
C ASP A 196 -2.80 26.08 -11.28
N SER A 197 -2.98 25.11 -12.18
CA SER A 197 -3.61 23.82 -11.90
C SER A 197 -2.53 22.77 -12.02
N ALA A 198 -1.80 22.53 -10.93
CA ALA A 198 -0.74 21.54 -10.91
C ALA A 198 -1.30 20.16 -11.31
N VAL A 199 -0.70 19.59 -12.35
CA VAL A 199 -1.19 18.38 -13.02
C VAL A 199 -0.02 17.45 -13.34
N TYR A 200 -0.34 16.17 -13.56
CA TYR A 200 0.60 15.23 -14.12
C TYR A 200 0.74 15.45 -15.63
N GLU A 201 1.99 15.56 -16.07
CA GLU A 201 2.35 15.68 -17.48
C GLU A 201 3.27 14.53 -17.90
N LEU A 202 3.24 14.18 -19.18
CA LEU A 202 4.11 13.16 -19.74
C LEU A 202 5.57 13.66 -19.72
N ASP A 203 6.48 12.85 -19.19
CA ASP A 203 7.92 13.12 -19.23
C ASP A 203 8.47 12.90 -20.64
N THR A 204 8.77 13.99 -21.34
CA THR A 204 9.28 13.94 -22.73
C THR A 204 10.71 13.39 -22.83
N ASN A 205 11.42 13.25 -21.71
CA ASN A 205 12.76 12.67 -21.66
C ASN A 205 12.74 11.17 -21.35
N TRP A 206 11.57 10.56 -21.15
CA TRP A 206 11.43 9.14 -20.86
C TRP A 206 11.69 8.26 -22.09
N SER A 207 12.46 7.18 -21.91
CA SER A 207 12.62 6.13 -22.92
C SER A 207 11.61 5.01 -22.69
N ALA A 208 10.70 4.81 -23.65
CA ALA A 208 9.69 3.75 -23.59
C ALA A 208 10.26 2.31 -23.76
N ASN A 209 11.56 2.15 -24.04
CA ASN A 209 12.18 0.85 -24.29
C ASN A 209 12.90 0.33 -23.05
N GLN A 210 12.18 0.19 -21.95
CA GLN A 210 12.72 -0.31 -20.69
C GLN A 210 11.79 -1.36 -20.09
N TRP A 211 12.34 -2.48 -19.63
CA TRP A 211 11.59 -3.61 -19.07
C TRP A 211 12.02 -3.90 -17.65
N LEU A 212 11.09 -4.39 -16.82
CA LEU A 212 11.43 -4.87 -15.49
C LEU A 212 12.32 -6.11 -15.58
N LYS A 213 13.41 -6.07 -14.81
CA LYS A 213 14.34 -7.18 -14.64
C LYS A 213 14.54 -7.42 -13.14
N MET A 214 14.26 -8.65 -12.73
CA MET A 214 14.53 -9.15 -11.39
C MET A 214 15.93 -9.76 -11.37
N ASN A 215 16.78 -9.22 -10.50
CA ASN A 215 18.07 -9.84 -10.14
C ASN A 215 17.92 -10.63 -8.83
N ASP A 216 19.02 -11.15 -8.28
CA ASP A 216 18.98 -11.95 -7.06
C ASP A 216 18.40 -11.22 -5.84
N SER A 217 18.65 -9.90 -5.74
CA SER A 217 18.26 -9.08 -4.58
C SER A 217 17.66 -7.71 -4.93
N SER A 218 17.61 -7.33 -6.20
CA SER A 218 17.14 -6.02 -6.63
C SER A 218 16.28 -6.12 -7.88
N ILE A 219 15.50 -5.06 -8.12
CA ILE A 219 14.67 -4.89 -9.31
C ILE A 219 15.19 -3.67 -10.04
N GLU A 220 15.46 -3.83 -11.32
CA GLU A 220 15.98 -2.78 -12.19
C GLU A 220 15.18 -2.70 -13.49
N LEU A 221 15.38 -1.63 -14.24
CA LEU A 221 14.93 -1.55 -15.63
C LEU A 221 16.03 -2.04 -16.54
N THR A 222 15.75 -2.73 -17.65
CA THR A 222 16.76 -3.02 -18.68
C THR A 222 16.29 -2.48 -20.01
N ALA A 223 17.21 -1.97 -20.84
CA ALA A 223 16.89 -1.56 -22.20
C ALA A 223 16.90 -2.73 -23.21
N ILE A 224 17.29 -3.93 -22.74
CA ILE A 224 17.42 -5.13 -23.56
C ILE A 224 16.24 -6.06 -23.24
N GLU A 225 15.30 -6.17 -24.17
CA GLU A 225 14.09 -6.99 -23.99
C GLU A 225 14.40 -8.46 -23.64
N SER A 226 15.46 -9.04 -24.19
CA SER A 226 15.85 -10.42 -23.89
C SER A 226 16.44 -10.62 -22.49
N GLU A 227 16.75 -9.54 -21.77
CA GLU A 227 17.14 -9.58 -20.36
C GLU A 227 15.97 -9.31 -19.40
N ALA A 228 14.79 -9.01 -19.94
CA ALA A 228 13.59 -8.78 -19.13
C ALA A 228 13.18 -10.07 -18.42
N THR A 229 12.72 -9.94 -17.18
CA THR A 229 12.14 -11.08 -16.46
C THR A 229 10.71 -11.31 -16.95
N GLU A 230 10.37 -12.57 -17.20
CA GLU A 230 8.97 -12.97 -17.36
C GLU A 230 8.34 -13.11 -15.97
N PHE A 231 7.23 -12.43 -15.75
CA PHE A 231 6.50 -12.46 -14.49
C PHE A 231 5.22 -13.27 -14.60
N MET A 232 4.92 -14.06 -13.56
CA MET A 232 3.58 -14.51 -13.27
C MET A 232 2.87 -13.47 -12.40
N LEU A 233 1.69 -13.05 -12.81
CA LEU A 233 0.77 -12.24 -12.00
C LEU A 233 -0.11 -13.17 -11.17
N ALA A 234 0.32 -13.48 -9.95
CA ALA A 234 -0.35 -14.43 -9.08
C ALA A 234 -1.46 -13.76 -8.25
N ASP A 235 -2.58 -14.47 -8.10
CA ASP A 235 -3.70 -14.06 -7.27
C ASP A 235 -3.33 -14.10 -5.78
N ALA A 236 -3.42 -12.94 -5.13
CA ALA A 236 -3.07 -12.76 -3.73
C ALA A 236 -4.29 -12.75 -2.79
N ASN A 237 -5.51 -12.89 -3.28
CA ASN A 237 -6.71 -12.75 -2.44
C ASN A 237 -6.74 -13.77 -1.31
N ASP A 238 -6.22 -14.97 -1.53
CA ASP A 238 -6.12 -15.99 -0.49
C ASP A 238 -5.03 -15.69 0.56
N LEU A 239 -4.15 -14.70 0.36
CA LEU A 239 -3.18 -14.30 1.37
C LEU A 239 -3.74 -13.26 2.36
N ILE A 240 -4.87 -12.63 2.04
CA ILE A 240 -5.47 -11.57 2.85
C ILE A 240 -6.91 -11.96 3.23
N ASP A 241 -7.23 -11.93 4.52
CA ASP A 241 -8.59 -12.24 5.00
C ASP A 241 -9.54 -11.02 4.98
N VAL A 242 -9.07 -9.89 4.43
CA VAL A 242 -9.82 -8.65 4.23
C VAL A 242 -9.94 -8.42 2.72
N SER A 243 -11.05 -8.88 2.16
CA SER A 243 -11.47 -8.54 0.81
C SER A 243 -12.94 -8.14 0.85
N VAL A 244 -13.38 -7.39 -0.15
CA VAL A 244 -14.79 -7.10 -0.38
C VAL A 244 -15.19 -7.85 -1.65
N PRO A 245 -15.64 -9.12 -1.55
CA PRO A 245 -16.01 -9.92 -2.71
C PRO A 245 -17.06 -9.21 -3.58
N ALA A 246 -17.07 -9.49 -4.89
CA ALA A 246 -18.03 -8.91 -5.82
C ALA A 246 -19.49 -9.10 -5.36
N GLU A 247 -19.77 -10.27 -4.76
CA GLU A 247 -21.09 -10.67 -4.24
C GLU A 247 -21.33 -10.28 -2.76
N SER A 248 -20.43 -9.51 -2.15
CA SER A 248 -20.59 -9.09 -0.75
C SER A 248 -21.64 -7.99 -0.63
N ASP A 249 -22.52 -8.08 0.37
CA ASP A 249 -23.44 -6.99 0.74
C ASP A 249 -22.69 -5.70 1.14
N PHE A 250 -21.40 -5.80 1.47
CA PHE A 250 -20.52 -4.65 1.74
C PHE A 250 -19.78 -4.15 0.49
N ASN A 251 -20.02 -4.74 -0.68
CA ASN A 251 -19.46 -4.27 -1.94
C ASN A 251 -20.20 -3.02 -2.42
N PRO A 252 -19.57 -1.83 -2.41
CA PRO A 252 -20.20 -0.63 -2.91
C PRO A 252 -20.52 -0.72 -4.41
N GLN A 253 -19.84 -1.59 -5.18
CA GLN A 253 -20.18 -1.82 -6.60
C GLN A 253 -21.44 -2.65 -6.80
N GLY A 254 -21.80 -3.50 -5.83
CA GLY A 254 -23.03 -4.30 -5.85
C GLY A 254 -24.24 -3.53 -5.33
N THR A 255 -24.03 -2.33 -4.79
CA THR A 255 -25.10 -1.46 -4.33
C THR A 255 -25.48 -0.52 -5.46
N ASP A 256 -26.71 -0.64 -5.98
CA ASP A 256 -27.23 0.34 -6.94
C ASP A 256 -27.11 1.73 -6.33
N TRP A 257 -26.45 2.63 -7.06
CA TRP A 257 -26.29 4.03 -6.66
C TRP A 257 -27.64 4.60 -6.25
N GLN A 258 -27.81 4.85 -4.95
CA GLN A 258 -28.97 5.56 -4.46
C GLN A 258 -28.70 7.04 -4.66
N THR A 259 -29.57 7.73 -5.40
CA THR A 259 -29.48 9.19 -5.65
C THR A 259 -29.46 10.03 -4.37
N ASN A 260 -29.60 9.43 -3.19
CA ASN A 260 -29.70 10.11 -1.91
C ASN A 260 -28.98 9.31 -0.80
N SER A 261 -27.66 9.44 -0.71
CA SER A 261 -26.91 9.17 0.55
C SER A 261 -26.80 10.41 1.43
N PHE A 262 -27.03 11.59 0.83
CA PHE A 262 -27.26 12.85 1.51
C PHE A 262 -28.53 13.43 0.90
N ALA A 263 -29.55 13.64 1.72
CA ALA A 263 -30.73 14.37 1.26
C ALA A 263 -30.26 15.69 0.64
N ALA A 264 -30.97 16.18 -0.38
CA ALA A 264 -30.71 17.51 -0.92
C ALA A 264 -30.55 18.47 0.26
N TYR A 265 -29.45 19.23 0.28
CA TYR A 265 -29.20 20.23 1.30
C TYR A 265 -30.46 21.12 1.36
N PRO A 266 -31.18 21.21 2.49
CA PRO A 266 -32.45 21.91 2.52
C PRO A 266 -32.28 23.33 1.98
N GLU A 267 -33.14 23.79 1.06
CA GLU A 267 -33.05 25.18 0.58
C GLU A 267 -33.30 26.21 1.69
N THR A 268 -33.73 25.74 2.86
CA THR A 268 -33.88 26.48 4.11
C THR A 268 -32.97 25.92 5.21
N VAL A 269 -31.69 25.64 4.91
CA VAL A 269 -30.71 25.59 6.00
C VAL A 269 -30.48 27.03 6.45
N TRP A 270 -30.79 27.25 7.71
CA TRP A 270 -30.56 28.47 8.47
C TRP A 270 -29.07 28.81 8.36
N ASP A 271 -28.75 30.10 8.15
CA ASP A 271 -27.37 30.56 8.27
C ASP A 271 -26.84 30.14 9.64
N TYR A 272 -25.53 29.85 9.74
CA TYR A 272 -24.91 29.52 11.03
C TYR A 272 -25.18 30.62 12.08
N ASP A 273 -25.34 31.86 11.61
CA ASP A 273 -25.68 33.03 12.41
C ASP A 273 -27.17 33.10 12.82
N ASP A 274 -28.07 32.35 12.17
CA ASP A 274 -29.51 32.25 12.48
C ASP A 274 -29.86 31.05 13.40
N SER A 275 -28.84 30.32 13.86
CA SER A 275 -28.98 29.19 14.78
C SER A 275 -29.47 29.64 16.16
N GLU A 276 -30.54 29.02 16.69
CA GLU A 276 -30.99 29.23 18.09
C GLU A 276 -29.92 28.80 19.13
N LEU A 277 -28.93 28.01 18.71
CA LEU A 277 -27.76 27.63 19.53
C LEU A 277 -26.71 28.75 19.65
N ASN A 278 -26.78 29.78 18.80
CA ASN A 278 -25.94 30.99 18.81
C ASN A 278 -26.62 32.16 19.53
N SER A 279 -27.57 31.88 20.43
CA SER A 279 -28.12 32.91 21.30
C SER A 279 -27.22 33.11 22.53
N ASP A 280 -27.01 34.38 22.93
CA ASP A 280 -26.30 34.78 24.16
C ASP A 280 -27.04 34.35 25.45
N LEU A 281 -27.89 33.33 25.39
CA LEU A 281 -28.65 32.79 26.52
C LEU A 281 -27.86 31.67 27.21
N PHE A 282 -26.71 32.05 27.77
CA PHE A 282 -26.12 31.44 28.96
C PHE A 282 -25.71 32.51 29.96
#